data_AF-A0AAW2Z696-F1
#
_entry.id   AF-A0AAW2Z696-F1
#
_cell.length_a   1.000
_cell.length_b   1.000
_cell.length_c   1.000
_cell.angle_alpha   90.00
_cell.angle_beta   90.00
_cell.angle_gamma   90.00
#
_symmetry.space_group_name_H-M   'P 1'
#
loop_
_entity.id
_entity.type
_entity.pdbx_description
1 polymer ?
#
loop_
_entity_poly.entity_id
_entity_poly.type
_entity_poly.pdbx_seq_one_letter_code
_entity_poly.pdbx_strand_id
1 'polypeptide(L)'
;MYGTSNDRYPVVAEEPSLASEENSSLTFANKKIDRNDDHYTSFTKRASRASLNMRDQMVFERMRQDQNLGKHSIRVVACDRHANQVFGLSYDGDIYKRQTNTPRPGHPENSYIWSYINLQGMQFRDISLTKEGVLFAVSNEGQLFKFKEHKNKMKPKMAHDHQYKLNRVCVTRSRANKKTKVYAIADDGSPLKRVMNNETRSYEWRTLGVAKLKQISINLKKFHKKPEVWGITFKDHVVTYKHATKTWEMVDPTLTATDISVARDFSVFAIRKTDHTIVKFDGQKFSALPSPPFHKQYVSLCASKNTHILAIERNSGEVINIKRKTRRTCM
;
A
#
# COMPACT_ATOMS: atom_id res chain seq x y z
N MET A 1 38.85 23.58 46.12
CA MET A 1 39.51 24.86 45.82
C MET A 1 38.82 25.47 44.61
N TYR A 2 38.55 26.76 44.70
CA TYR A 2 37.84 27.61 43.75
C TYR A 2 38.61 27.81 42.44
N GLY A 3 37.90 28.19 41.38
CA GLY A 3 38.51 28.63 40.11
C GLY A 3 37.49 29.01 39.05
N THR A 4 36.80 30.13 39.25
CA THR A 4 35.92 30.84 38.32
C THR A 4 36.68 31.95 37.57
N SER A 5 36.36 32.19 36.30
CA SER A 5 36.47 33.48 35.58
C SER A 5 35.76 33.31 34.22
N ASN A 6 34.56 33.82 33.95
CA ASN A 6 34.03 35.20 33.83
C ASN A 6 34.66 36.11 32.76
N ASP A 7 33.74 36.73 32.00
CA ASP A 7 33.79 37.99 31.24
C ASP A 7 34.09 37.97 29.73
N ARG A 8 33.51 38.80 28.85
CA ARG A 8 32.26 39.61 28.74
C ARG A 8 32.27 40.20 27.29
N TYR A 9 31.09 40.26 26.64
CA TYR A 9 30.47 41.26 25.70
C TYR A 9 31.30 42.35 24.96
N PRO A 10 30.88 42.93 23.79
CA PRO A 10 29.55 43.54 23.47
C PRO A 10 28.95 43.20 22.07
N VAL A 11 27.65 43.34 21.70
CA VAL A 11 26.56 44.37 21.72
C VAL A 11 26.53 45.31 20.48
N VAL A 12 25.33 45.38 19.85
CA VAL A 12 24.67 46.39 18.94
C VAL A 12 24.88 46.36 17.40
N ALA A 13 23.76 46.25 16.66
CA ALA A 13 23.20 47.25 15.70
C ALA A 13 22.03 46.58 14.93
N GLU A 14 20.76 46.87 15.26
CA GLU A 14 19.89 47.95 14.74
C GLU A 14 19.35 47.73 13.31
N GLU A 15 18.01 47.76 13.22
CA GLU A 15 17.17 47.72 12.02
C GLU A 15 17.34 48.99 11.16
N PRO A 16 16.82 48.95 9.93
CA PRO A 16 15.77 49.92 9.66
C PRO A 16 14.52 49.32 9.01
N SER A 17 13.38 49.80 9.52
CA SER A 17 12.07 49.82 8.89
C SER A 17 12.03 50.82 7.73
N LEU A 18 11.12 50.64 6.76
CA LEU A 18 10.46 51.72 6.01
C LEU A 18 9.30 51.20 5.14
N ALA A 19 8.16 51.92 5.26
CA ALA A 19 7.07 52.22 4.32
C ALA A 19 6.42 51.06 3.53
N SER A 20 5.14 50.72 3.72
CA SER A 20 3.88 51.46 3.45
C SER A 20 3.69 51.89 2.00
N GLU A 21 2.74 51.23 1.30
CA GLU A 21 1.91 51.91 0.31
C GLU A 21 0.56 51.18 0.12
N GLU A 22 -0.49 51.98 0.15
CA GLU A 22 -1.89 51.68 -0.06
C GLU A 22 -2.17 51.38 -1.54
N ASN A 23 -3.14 50.52 -1.85
CA ASN A 23 -4.42 50.97 -2.43
C ASN A 23 -5.27 49.86 -3.07
N SER A 24 -6.58 50.16 -3.04
CA SER A 24 -7.63 49.74 -3.97
C SER A 24 -8.39 48.43 -3.72
N SER A 25 -9.39 48.58 -2.85
CA SER A 25 -10.76 48.11 -2.97
C SER A 25 -11.23 47.74 -4.39
N LEU A 26 -11.79 46.54 -4.55
CA LEU A 26 -12.78 46.23 -5.59
C LEU A 26 -13.93 45.43 -4.97
N THR A 27 -15.02 46.15 -4.71
CA THR A 27 -16.36 45.66 -4.43
C THR A 27 -16.96 45.09 -5.72
N PHE A 28 -17.32 43.80 -5.73
CA PHE A 28 -18.21 43.24 -6.76
C PHE A 28 -19.60 43.06 -6.19
N ALA A 29 -20.53 43.86 -6.74
CA ALA A 29 -21.95 43.82 -6.47
C ALA A 29 -22.57 42.52 -7.00
N ASN A 30 -23.31 41.83 -6.14
CA ASN A 30 -24.20 40.73 -6.50
C ASN A 30 -25.38 41.27 -7.32
N LYS A 31 -25.50 40.85 -8.57
CA LYS A 31 -26.72 41.03 -9.36
C LYS A 31 -27.42 39.68 -9.51
N LYS A 32 -28.52 39.51 -8.77
CA LYS A 32 -29.55 38.49 -9.01
C LYS A 32 -30.13 38.71 -10.41
N ILE A 33 -30.17 37.67 -11.22
CA ILE A 33 -31.13 37.54 -12.32
C ILE A 33 -31.70 36.13 -12.23
N ASP A 34 -32.88 36.05 -11.63
CA ASP A 34 -33.86 35.00 -11.87
C ASP A 34 -34.53 35.28 -13.22
N ARG A 35 -34.69 34.24 -14.04
CA ARG A 35 -35.83 34.04 -14.94
C ARG A 35 -35.85 32.58 -15.40
N ASN A 36 -36.80 31.83 -14.84
CA ASN A 36 -37.41 30.68 -15.48
C ASN A 36 -38.22 31.18 -16.69
N ASP A 37 -38.21 30.42 -17.78
CA ASP A 37 -39.44 29.94 -18.41
C ASP A 37 -39.13 28.86 -19.46
N ASP A 38 -40.09 27.95 -19.56
CA ASP A 38 -40.02 26.60 -20.08
C ASP A 38 -40.24 26.46 -21.60
N HIS A 39 -39.84 25.26 -22.07
CA HIS A 39 -40.36 24.47 -23.21
C HIS A 39 -40.05 24.89 -24.66
N TYR A 40 -39.25 24.05 -25.34
CA TYR A 40 -39.73 23.25 -26.47
C TYR A 40 -38.82 22.02 -26.73
N THR A 41 -39.38 21.08 -27.48
CA THR A 41 -39.24 19.63 -27.44
C THR A 41 -38.08 18.98 -28.22
N SER A 42 -37.67 17.82 -27.68
CA SER A 42 -37.39 16.53 -28.35
C SER A 42 -36.20 16.38 -29.34
N PHE A 43 -35.67 15.14 -29.34
CA PHE A 43 -34.64 14.55 -30.20
C PHE A 43 -33.16 14.83 -29.87
N THR A 44 -32.60 14.02 -28.96
CA THR A 44 -31.52 13.04 -29.29
C THR A 44 -31.18 12.19 -28.07
N LYS A 45 -31.75 10.98 -28.01
CA LYS A 45 -31.20 9.87 -27.23
C LYS A 45 -29.98 9.31 -27.96
N ARG A 46 -28.95 8.96 -27.18
CA ARG A 46 -27.69 8.25 -27.52
C ARG A 46 -26.50 9.14 -27.90
N ALA A 47 -25.73 9.54 -26.88
CA ALA A 47 -24.28 9.26 -26.78
C ALA A 47 -23.67 10.00 -25.58
N SER A 48 -23.96 9.58 -24.34
CA SER A 48 -23.08 9.91 -23.20
C SER A 48 -22.16 8.73 -22.92
N ARG A 49 -21.25 8.49 -23.87
CA ARG A 49 -20.03 7.72 -23.59
C ARG A 49 -19.21 8.53 -22.59
N ALA A 50 -18.87 7.88 -21.49
CA ALA A 50 -18.06 8.40 -20.40
C ALA A 50 -16.87 9.25 -20.92
N SER A 51 -17.00 10.57 -20.81
CA SER A 51 -15.87 11.47 -20.82
C SER A 51 -15.09 11.18 -19.54
N LEU A 52 -14.01 10.39 -19.65
CA LEU A 52 -12.95 10.42 -18.66
C LEU A 52 -12.59 11.89 -18.45
N ASN A 53 -12.62 12.33 -17.20
CA ASN A 53 -12.33 13.71 -16.83
C ASN A 53 -10.97 14.10 -17.46
N MET A 54 -10.81 15.29 -18.04
CA MET A 54 -9.54 15.70 -18.69
C MET A 54 -8.32 15.47 -17.79
N ARG A 55 -8.51 15.54 -16.47
CA ARG A 55 -7.50 15.23 -15.46
C ARG A 55 -7.09 13.75 -15.46
N ASP A 56 -8.03 12.83 -15.64
CA ASP A 56 -7.76 11.38 -15.73
C ASP A 56 -7.09 11.02 -17.06
N GLN A 57 -7.44 11.70 -18.14
CA GLN A 57 -6.74 11.57 -19.43
C GLN A 57 -5.30 12.10 -19.36
N MET A 58 -5.09 13.28 -18.77
CA MET A 58 -3.74 13.82 -18.55
C MET A 58 -2.90 12.93 -17.61
N VAL A 59 -3.50 12.33 -16.58
CA VAL A 59 -2.78 11.36 -15.71
C VAL A 59 -2.44 10.09 -16.49
N PHE A 60 -3.33 9.61 -17.35
CA PHE A 60 -3.07 8.44 -18.20
C PHE A 60 -1.99 8.70 -19.26
N GLU A 61 -2.02 9.86 -19.92
CA GLU A 61 -0.99 10.29 -20.87
C GLU A 61 0.34 10.56 -20.18
N ARG A 62 0.33 11.17 -19.00
CA ARG A 62 1.52 11.36 -18.16
C ARG A 62 2.11 10.02 -17.73
N MET A 63 1.30 9.05 -17.28
CA MET A 63 1.78 7.69 -17.02
C MET A 63 2.38 7.01 -18.25
N ARG A 64 1.81 7.24 -19.44
CA ARG A 64 2.27 6.61 -20.69
C ARG A 64 3.56 7.24 -21.21
N GLN A 65 3.71 8.56 -21.10
CA GLN A 65 4.96 9.26 -21.43
C GLN A 65 6.05 9.00 -20.37
N ASP A 66 5.68 8.86 -19.09
CA ASP A 66 6.61 8.67 -17.96
C ASP A 66 6.92 7.20 -17.65
N GLN A 67 6.27 6.22 -18.28
CA GLN A 67 6.77 4.85 -18.32
C GLN A 67 8.19 4.79 -18.93
N ASN A 68 8.56 5.79 -19.74
CA ASN A 68 9.93 5.97 -20.23
C ASN A 68 10.85 6.74 -19.25
N LEU A 69 10.32 7.31 -18.15
CA LEU A 69 11.08 8.17 -17.20
C LEU A 69 11.04 7.68 -15.72
N GLY A 70 10.54 6.47 -15.45
CA GLY A 70 10.73 5.77 -14.16
C GLY A 70 9.98 6.33 -12.94
N LYS A 71 9.47 7.58 -12.97
CA LYS A 71 8.87 8.26 -11.81
C LYS A 71 7.48 7.76 -11.40
N HIS A 72 6.72 7.09 -12.29
CA HIS A 72 5.39 6.56 -11.97
C HIS A 72 5.32 5.02 -11.88
N SER A 73 6.46 4.36 -11.67
CA SER A 73 6.53 2.92 -11.49
C SER A 73 5.92 2.50 -10.14
N ILE A 74 5.04 1.50 -10.17
CA ILE A 74 4.47 0.90 -8.95
C ILE A 74 5.59 0.11 -8.26
N ARG A 75 5.76 0.29 -6.95
CA ARG A 75 6.78 -0.41 -6.13
C ARG A 75 6.22 -1.37 -5.08
N VAL A 76 4.96 -1.20 -4.68
CA VAL A 76 4.26 -2.13 -3.79
C VAL A 76 2.91 -2.44 -4.40
N VAL A 77 2.52 -3.72 -4.34
CA VAL A 77 1.22 -4.19 -4.79
C VAL A 77 0.46 -4.80 -3.61
N ALA A 78 -0.79 -4.40 -3.42
CA ALA A 78 -1.71 -5.01 -2.46
C ALA A 78 -2.93 -5.54 -3.21
N CYS A 79 -3.29 -6.80 -2.97
CA CYS A 79 -4.19 -7.53 -3.86
C CYS A 79 -5.14 -8.42 -3.08
N ASP A 80 -6.38 -8.48 -3.55
CA ASP A 80 -7.35 -9.44 -3.06
C ASP A 80 -8.30 -9.92 -4.16
N ARG A 81 -8.26 -11.22 -4.44
CA ARG A 81 -9.06 -11.82 -5.51
C ARG A 81 -10.55 -11.85 -5.18
N HIS A 82 -10.93 -12.04 -3.92
CA HIS A 82 -12.34 -12.14 -3.57
C HIS A 82 -13.03 -10.77 -3.59
N ALA A 83 -12.33 -9.73 -3.16
CA ALA A 83 -12.78 -8.35 -3.35
C ALA A 83 -12.61 -7.87 -4.80
N ASN A 84 -11.90 -8.63 -5.64
CA ASN A 84 -11.48 -8.26 -7.00
C ASN A 84 -10.77 -6.89 -7.04
N GLN A 85 -9.98 -6.59 -6.00
CA GLN A 85 -9.31 -5.32 -5.84
C GLN A 85 -7.80 -5.51 -5.89
N VAL A 86 -7.14 -4.59 -6.59
CA VAL A 86 -5.68 -4.48 -6.63
C VAL A 86 -5.34 -3.00 -6.49
N PHE A 87 -4.43 -2.71 -5.58
CA PHE A 87 -3.86 -1.40 -5.36
C PHE A 87 -2.37 -1.44 -5.60
N GLY A 88 -1.84 -0.34 -6.15
CA GLY A 88 -0.43 -0.11 -6.35
C GLY A 88 -0.02 1.15 -5.60
N LEU A 89 1.20 1.16 -5.08
CA LEU A 89 1.84 2.34 -4.50
C LEU A 89 3.07 2.68 -5.33
N SER A 90 3.20 3.93 -5.78
CA SER A 90 4.39 4.39 -6.53
C SER A 90 5.57 4.72 -5.62
N TYR A 91 6.72 5.00 -6.23
CA TYR A 91 7.90 5.52 -5.52
C TYR A 91 7.63 6.88 -4.84
N ASP A 92 6.83 7.75 -5.46
CA ASP A 92 6.43 9.04 -4.89
C ASP A 92 5.40 8.91 -3.74
N GLY A 93 4.90 7.69 -3.51
CA GLY A 93 3.94 7.40 -2.46
C GLY A 93 2.47 7.65 -2.84
N ASP A 94 2.19 7.77 -4.14
CA ASP A 94 0.84 7.86 -4.67
C ASP A 94 0.16 6.48 -4.72
N ILE A 95 -1.14 6.44 -4.38
CA ILE A 95 -1.93 5.21 -4.41
C ILE A 95 -2.76 5.15 -5.69
N TYR A 96 -2.69 4.00 -6.35
CA TYR A 96 -3.46 3.69 -7.55
C TYR A 96 -4.36 2.49 -7.31
N LYS A 97 -5.58 2.54 -7.84
CA LYS A 97 -6.51 1.40 -7.89
C LYS A 97 -6.52 0.85 -9.30
N ARG A 98 -6.35 -0.46 -9.44
CA ARG A 98 -6.50 -1.13 -10.73
C ARG A 98 -7.96 -0.99 -11.20
N GLN A 99 -8.15 -0.48 -12.40
CA GLN A 99 -9.45 -0.55 -13.07
C GLN A 99 -9.74 -2.00 -13.43
N THR A 100 -10.89 -2.51 -13.00
CA THR A 100 -11.42 -3.79 -13.45
C THR A 100 -11.90 -3.62 -14.88
N ASN A 101 -11.00 -3.72 -15.85
CA ASN A 101 -11.40 -3.61 -17.25
C ASN A 101 -11.86 -4.96 -17.78
N THR A 102 -13.09 -4.96 -18.29
CA THR A 102 -13.46 -5.73 -19.47
C THR A 102 -12.36 -5.56 -20.52
N PRO A 103 -11.86 -6.63 -21.14
CA PRO A 103 -10.78 -6.55 -22.11
C PRO A 103 -11.15 -5.54 -23.21
N ARG A 104 -10.30 -4.55 -23.44
CA ARG A 104 -10.41 -3.71 -24.63
C ARG A 104 -9.81 -4.50 -25.80
N PRO A 105 -10.51 -4.61 -26.94
CA PRO A 105 -9.93 -5.19 -28.14
C PRO A 105 -8.62 -4.47 -28.48
N GLY A 106 -7.52 -5.22 -28.68
CA GLY A 106 -6.22 -4.68 -29.07
C GLY A 106 -5.22 -4.40 -27.94
N HIS A 107 -5.57 -4.59 -26.67
CA HIS A 107 -4.59 -4.54 -25.57
C HIS A 107 -4.12 -5.94 -25.18
N PRO A 108 -2.81 -6.14 -24.89
CA PRO A 108 -2.30 -7.42 -24.43
C PRO A 108 -3.03 -7.82 -23.14
N GLU A 109 -3.42 -9.09 -23.03
CA GLU A 109 -4.31 -9.65 -21.97
C GLU A 109 -3.82 -9.44 -20.51
N ASN A 110 -2.66 -8.81 -20.30
CA ASN A 110 -2.04 -8.60 -19.00
C ASN A 110 -1.75 -7.13 -18.65
N SER A 111 -2.05 -6.15 -19.52
CA SER A 111 -1.78 -4.74 -19.18
C SER A 111 -2.84 -4.22 -18.19
N TYR A 112 -2.40 -3.87 -16.98
CA TYR A 112 -3.26 -3.25 -15.98
C TYR A 112 -3.44 -1.76 -16.25
N ILE A 113 -4.69 -1.30 -16.26
CA ILE A 113 -5.02 0.11 -16.28
C ILE A 113 -5.21 0.58 -14.84
N TRP A 114 -4.57 1.69 -14.49
CA TRP A 114 -4.52 2.24 -13.14
C TRP A 114 -5.29 3.55 -13.06
N SER A 115 -6.04 3.74 -11.98
CA SER A 115 -6.65 5.01 -11.63
C SER A 115 -5.99 5.59 -10.40
N TYR A 116 -5.50 6.82 -10.52
CA TYR A 116 -4.99 7.57 -9.39
C TYR A 116 -6.09 7.83 -8.36
N ILE A 117 -5.75 7.68 -7.08
CA ILE A 117 -6.62 8.09 -5.99
C ILE A 117 -6.09 9.43 -5.47
N ASN A 118 -6.81 10.52 -5.74
CA ASN A 118 -6.46 11.83 -5.22
C ASN A 118 -6.68 11.88 -3.69
N LEU A 119 -5.57 11.97 -2.96
CA LEU A 119 -5.52 12.02 -1.51
C LEU A 119 -5.04 13.38 -0.98
N GLN A 120 -5.31 14.46 -1.71
CA GLN A 120 -5.03 15.83 -1.29
C GLN A 120 -3.55 16.06 -0.92
N GLY A 121 -2.62 15.47 -1.68
CA GLY A 121 -1.18 15.61 -1.45
C GLY A 121 -0.59 14.68 -0.39
N MET A 122 -1.40 13.81 0.24
CA MET A 122 -0.87 12.81 1.16
C MET A 122 -0.06 11.73 0.42
N GLN A 123 1.15 11.47 0.91
CA GLN A 123 2.05 10.44 0.39
C GLN A 123 2.22 9.28 1.38
N PHE A 124 2.40 8.08 0.84
CA PHE A 124 2.43 6.85 1.61
C PHE A 124 3.70 6.02 1.33
N ARG A 125 4.19 5.37 2.38
CA ARG A 125 5.36 4.49 2.30
C ARG A 125 4.99 3.01 2.14
N ASP A 126 3.80 2.61 2.56
CA ASP A 126 3.34 1.22 2.45
C ASP A 126 1.80 1.10 2.41
N ILE A 127 1.30 -0.01 1.83
CA ILE A 127 -0.13 -0.31 1.70
C ILE A 127 -0.45 -1.78 1.99
N SER A 128 -1.63 -2.06 2.53
CA SER A 128 -2.13 -3.43 2.73
C SER A 128 -3.65 -3.49 2.64
N LEU A 129 -4.18 -4.63 2.20
CA LEU A 129 -5.59 -4.82 1.88
C LEU A 129 -6.19 -5.95 2.73
N THR A 130 -7.33 -5.71 3.37
CA THR A 130 -8.06 -6.80 4.03
C THR A 130 -8.76 -7.70 3.03
N LYS A 131 -9.26 -8.84 3.52
CA LYS A 131 -10.03 -9.80 2.72
C LYS A 131 -11.35 -9.25 2.15
N GLU A 132 -11.82 -8.13 2.68
CA GLU A 132 -13.04 -7.45 2.26
C GLU A 132 -12.75 -6.23 1.38
N GLY A 133 -11.50 -6.02 0.97
CA GLY A 133 -11.12 -4.87 0.14
C GLY A 133 -10.96 -3.57 0.93
N VAL A 134 -10.77 -3.64 2.25
CA VAL A 134 -10.50 -2.43 3.03
C VAL A 134 -9.00 -2.13 2.97
N LEU A 135 -8.66 -1.00 2.35
CA LEU A 135 -7.27 -0.55 2.21
C LEU A 135 -6.80 0.14 3.50
N PHE A 136 -5.58 -0.22 3.90
CA PHE A 136 -4.80 0.47 4.93
C PHE A 136 -3.51 0.95 4.30
N ALA A 137 -3.01 2.10 4.76
CA ALA A 137 -1.74 2.64 4.32
C ALA A 137 -0.99 3.31 5.47
N VAL A 138 0.32 3.38 5.35
CA VAL A 138 1.19 4.12 6.27
C VAL A 138 1.73 5.34 5.54
N SER A 139 1.53 6.54 6.09
CA SER A 139 2.01 7.78 5.48
C SER A 139 3.54 7.89 5.54
N ASN A 140 4.10 8.83 4.79
CA ASN A 140 5.52 9.20 4.91
C ASN A 140 5.90 9.77 6.29
N GLU A 141 4.94 10.10 7.15
CA GLU A 141 5.17 10.48 8.55
C GLU A 141 5.06 9.30 9.54
N GLY A 142 4.74 8.11 9.03
CA GLY A 142 4.57 6.90 9.82
C GLY A 142 3.21 6.75 10.49
N GLN A 143 2.20 7.51 10.07
CA GLN A 143 0.84 7.42 10.60
C GLN A 143 0.03 6.36 9.84
N LEU A 144 -0.83 5.64 10.55
CA LEU A 144 -1.70 4.62 9.94
C LEU A 144 -3.03 5.22 9.49
N PHE A 145 -3.38 5.00 8.23
CA PHE A 145 -4.65 5.38 7.64
C PHE A 145 -5.46 4.14 7.24
N LYS A 146 -6.77 4.24 7.43
CA LYS A 146 -7.77 3.31 6.91
C LYS A 146 -8.61 4.03 5.88
N PHE A 147 -8.75 3.45 4.70
CA PHE A 147 -9.57 4.02 3.65
C PHE A 147 -10.95 3.39 3.64
N LYS A 148 -11.96 4.25 3.57
CA LYS A 148 -13.35 3.83 3.33
C LYS A 148 -13.75 4.35 1.95
N GLU A 149 -14.23 3.44 1.11
CA GLU A 149 -14.86 3.81 -0.15
C GLU A 149 -16.24 4.40 0.15
N HIS A 150 -16.49 5.61 -0.32
CA HIS A 150 -17.75 6.32 -0.17
C HIS A 150 -18.08 7.07 -1.46
N LYS A 151 -19.20 6.72 -2.11
CA LYS A 151 -19.59 7.28 -3.42
C LYS A 151 -18.44 7.24 -4.44
N ASN A 152 -17.78 6.09 -4.58
CA ASN A 152 -16.61 5.86 -5.44
C ASN A 152 -15.39 6.75 -5.15
N LYS A 153 -15.35 7.42 -4.01
CA LYS A 153 -14.18 8.17 -3.53
C LYS A 153 -13.59 7.47 -2.31
N MET A 154 -12.28 7.33 -2.29
CA MET A 154 -11.54 6.81 -1.13
C MET A 154 -11.24 7.97 -0.20
N LYS A 155 -11.74 7.91 1.04
CA LYS A 155 -11.42 8.92 2.07
C LYS A 155 -10.49 8.31 3.11
N PRO A 156 -9.31 8.91 3.37
CA PRO A 156 -8.44 8.48 4.45
C PRO A 156 -9.10 8.82 5.78
N LYS A 157 -9.11 7.87 6.70
CA LYS A 157 -9.43 8.10 8.11
C LYS A 157 -8.23 7.68 8.93
N MET A 158 -7.68 8.60 9.71
CA MET A 158 -6.59 8.29 10.64
C MET A 158 -7.06 7.18 11.57
N ALA A 159 -6.28 6.10 11.61
CA ALA A 159 -6.61 4.88 12.30
C ALA A 159 -5.96 4.82 13.69
N HIS A 160 -5.79 5.95 14.38
CA HIS A 160 -5.32 6.10 15.78
C HIS A 160 -3.81 6.39 15.98
N ASP A 161 -3.48 6.51 17.28
CA ASP A 161 -2.47 7.31 17.99
C ASP A 161 -0.98 7.22 17.56
N HIS A 162 -0.24 8.29 17.85
CA HIS A 162 1.15 8.59 17.46
C HIS A 162 2.23 7.85 18.26
N GLN A 163 1.87 6.82 19.04
CA GLN A 163 2.83 6.13 19.91
C GLN A 163 4.04 5.58 19.14
N TYR A 164 3.83 5.14 17.90
CA TYR A 164 4.89 4.61 17.04
C TYR A 164 4.81 5.24 15.65
N LYS A 165 5.97 5.66 15.12
CA LYS A 165 6.14 5.93 13.69
C LYS A 165 6.28 4.59 12.97
N LEU A 166 5.33 4.28 12.08
CA LEU A 166 5.28 3.02 11.36
C LEU A 166 6.03 3.09 10.03
N ASN A 167 6.64 1.98 9.63
CA ASN A 167 7.31 1.81 8.35
C ASN A 167 6.58 0.87 7.40
N ARG A 168 5.98 -0.20 7.94
CA ARG A 168 5.24 -1.21 7.17
C ARG A 168 3.92 -1.57 7.85
N VAL A 169 2.95 -2.02 7.08
CA VAL A 169 1.67 -2.52 7.58
C VAL A 169 1.23 -3.77 6.83
N CYS A 170 0.69 -4.74 7.58
CA CYS A 170 -0.05 -5.85 7.02
C CYS A 170 -1.34 -6.05 7.83
N VAL A 171 -2.48 -6.11 7.15
CA VAL A 171 -3.78 -6.18 7.82
C VAL A 171 -4.53 -7.46 7.50
N THR A 172 -5.36 -7.87 8.45
CA THR A 172 -6.26 -8.99 8.25
C THR A 172 -7.53 -8.79 9.07
N ARG A 173 -8.66 -9.28 8.57
CA ARG A 173 -9.93 -9.21 9.28
C ARG A 173 -10.45 -10.61 9.52
N SER A 174 -10.84 -10.85 10.75
CA SER A 174 -11.50 -12.10 11.13
C SER A 174 -12.98 -12.03 10.73
N ARG A 175 -13.45 -13.02 9.97
CA ARG A 175 -14.87 -13.14 9.64
C ARG A 175 -15.72 -13.48 10.87
N ALA A 176 -15.20 -14.31 11.78
CA ALA A 176 -15.94 -14.82 12.92
C ALA A 176 -16.35 -13.73 13.92
N ASN A 177 -15.47 -12.77 14.19
CA ASN A 177 -15.72 -11.72 15.19
C ASN A 177 -15.61 -10.30 14.63
N LYS A 178 -15.51 -10.15 13.30
CA LYS A 178 -15.39 -8.87 12.57
C LYS A 178 -14.21 -7.98 13.02
N LYS A 179 -13.33 -8.43 13.91
CA LYS A 179 -12.18 -7.68 14.43
C LYS A 179 -11.10 -7.58 13.37
N THR A 180 -10.56 -6.38 13.21
CA THR A 180 -9.42 -6.14 12.32
C THR A 180 -8.15 -6.24 13.14
N LYS A 181 -7.24 -7.12 12.73
CA LYS A 181 -5.91 -7.24 13.32
C LYS A 181 -4.94 -6.52 12.39
N VAL A 182 -4.21 -5.57 12.95
CA VAL A 182 -3.17 -4.81 12.26
C VAL A 182 -1.85 -5.31 12.78
N TYR A 183 -0.98 -5.70 11.86
CA TYR A 183 0.42 -5.96 12.13
C TYR A 183 1.21 -4.88 11.43
N ALA A 184 2.25 -4.40 12.07
CA ALA A 184 3.06 -3.32 11.54
C ALA A 184 4.52 -3.51 11.94
N ILE A 185 5.39 -2.74 11.32
CA ILE A 185 6.78 -2.59 11.72
C ILE A 185 6.97 -1.11 12.02
N ALA A 186 7.50 -0.77 13.19
CA ALA A 186 7.89 0.59 13.52
C ALA A 186 9.18 1.02 12.77
N ASP A 187 9.51 2.30 12.74
CA ASP A 187 10.71 2.82 12.06
C ASP A 187 12.01 2.21 12.62
N ASP A 188 12.02 1.84 13.90
CA ASP A 188 13.13 1.14 14.56
C ASP A 188 13.18 -0.38 14.25
N GLY A 189 12.32 -0.86 13.35
CA GLY A 189 12.22 -2.26 12.97
C GLY A 189 11.40 -3.15 13.90
N SER A 190 10.84 -2.62 14.99
CA SER A 190 10.09 -3.42 15.96
C SER A 190 8.78 -3.93 15.37
N PRO A 191 8.49 -5.25 15.42
CA PRO A 191 7.23 -5.81 14.96
C PRO A 191 6.13 -5.55 15.99
N LEU A 192 5.05 -4.93 15.54
CA LEU A 192 3.93 -4.54 16.37
C LEU A 192 2.66 -5.26 15.94
N LYS A 193 1.77 -5.48 16.90
CA LYS A 193 0.42 -5.98 16.70
C LYS A 193 -0.58 -5.10 17.42
N ARG A 194 -1.69 -4.83 16.75
CA ARG A 194 -2.86 -4.18 17.33
C ARG A 194 -4.12 -4.89 16.92
N VAL A 195 -5.07 -5.01 17.83
CA VAL A 195 -6.41 -5.51 17.54
C VAL A 195 -7.36 -4.34 17.62
N MET A 196 -7.89 -3.91 16.47
CA MET A 196 -8.91 -2.86 16.46
C MET A 196 -10.24 -3.46 16.85
N ASN A 197 -10.73 -3.09 18.03
CA ASN A 197 -12.07 -3.37 18.49
C ASN A 197 -12.95 -2.12 18.36
N ASN A 198 -13.98 -2.19 17.53
CA ASN A 198 -14.86 -1.04 17.28
C ASN A 198 -15.72 -0.70 18.51
N GLU A 199 -16.01 -1.68 19.37
CA GLU A 199 -16.88 -1.53 20.53
C GLU A 199 -16.15 -0.86 21.70
N THR A 200 -14.97 -1.39 22.06
CA THR A 200 -14.23 -0.93 23.25
C THR A 200 -13.32 0.25 22.97
N ARG A 201 -13.09 0.60 21.70
CA ARG A 201 -12.11 1.61 21.27
C ARG A 201 -10.72 1.48 21.93
N SER A 202 -10.36 0.29 22.42
CA SER A 202 -9.04 0.03 22.98
C SER A 202 -8.09 -0.37 21.85
N TYR A 203 -7.00 0.39 21.70
CA TYR A 203 -6.13 0.35 20.52
C TYR A 203 -4.64 0.26 20.88
N GLU A 204 -4.30 -0.51 21.91
CA GLU A 204 -2.91 -0.65 22.32
C GLU A 204 -2.08 -1.46 21.31
N TRP A 205 -0.94 -0.91 20.95
CA TRP A 205 0.12 -1.63 20.26
C TRP A 205 0.83 -2.56 21.24
N ARG A 206 1.12 -3.78 20.78
CA ARG A 206 1.95 -4.74 21.51
C ARG A 206 3.11 -5.17 20.62
N THR A 207 4.31 -5.19 21.18
CA THR A 207 5.48 -5.74 20.51
C THR A 207 5.35 -7.25 20.36
N LEU A 208 5.86 -7.78 19.25
CA LEU A 208 5.92 -9.21 18.97
C LEU A 208 7.35 -9.70 19.19
N GLY A 209 7.81 -9.69 20.44
CA GLY A 209 9.19 -10.07 20.77
C GLY A 209 10.22 -9.01 20.37
N VAL A 210 11.50 -9.41 20.34
CA VAL A 210 12.66 -8.50 20.20
C VAL A 210 13.29 -8.48 18.79
N ALA A 211 12.76 -9.28 17.86
CA ALA A 211 13.31 -9.32 16.50
C ALA A 211 13.15 -7.97 15.79
N LYS A 212 14.11 -7.64 14.91
CA LYS A 212 14.04 -6.44 14.06
C LYS A 212 13.73 -6.84 12.63
N LEU A 213 12.61 -6.37 12.11
CA LEU A 213 12.09 -6.72 10.79
C LEU A 213 12.09 -5.52 9.86
N LYS A 214 12.21 -5.80 8.56
CA LYS A 214 12.00 -4.83 7.49
C LYS A 214 10.80 -5.14 6.60
N GLN A 215 10.26 -6.36 6.67
CA GLN A 215 9.03 -6.75 6.00
C GLN A 215 8.18 -7.69 6.87
N ILE A 216 6.86 -7.59 6.76
CA ILE A 216 5.90 -8.42 7.51
C ILE A 216 4.73 -8.82 6.61
N SER A 217 4.31 -10.08 6.72
CA SER A 217 3.11 -10.58 6.04
C SER A 217 2.34 -11.54 6.92
N ILE A 218 1.00 -11.47 6.83
CA ILE A 218 0.12 -12.22 7.73
C ILE A 218 -1.04 -12.86 6.99
N ASN A 219 -1.53 -13.96 7.54
CA ASN A 219 -2.85 -14.47 7.20
C ASN A 219 -3.52 -15.17 8.38
N LEU A 220 -4.86 -15.06 8.47
CA LEU A 220 -5.65 -15.78 9.45
C LEU A 220 -6.10 -17.14 8.90
N LYS A 221 -5.74 -18.23 9.60
CA LYS A 221 -6.34 -19.54 9.36
C LYS A 221 -7.82 -19.52 9.67
N LYS A 222 -8.64 -20.10 8.77
CA LYS A 222 -10.12 -20.09 8.82
C LYS A 222 -10.65 -20.54 10.18
N PHE A 223 -9.93 -21.46 10.84
CA PHE A 223 -10.32 -22.07 12.11
C PHE A 223 -9.39 -21.76 13.29
N HIS A 224 -8.25 -21.08 13.09
CA HIS A 224 -7.35 -20.77 14.19
C HIS A 224 -7.55 -19.34 14.70
N LYS A 225 -7.58 -19.19 16.04
CA LYS A 225 -7.63 -17.88 16.71
C LYS A 225 -6.37 -17.04 16.42
N LYS A 226 -5.24 -17.69 16.13
CA LYS A 226 -3.93 -17.04 15.94
C LYS A 226 -3.56 -17.00 14.44
N PRO A 227 -3.20 -15.83 13.89
CA PRO A 227 -2.75 -15.74 12.50
C PRO A 227 -1.36 -16.34 12.34
N GLU A 228 -1.07 -16.78 11.13
CA GLU A 228 0.29 -17.04 10.68
C GLU A 228 0.95 -15.70 10.37
N VAL A 229 2.15 -15.49 10.90
CA VAL A 229 2.86 -14.21 10.81
C VAL A 229 4.29 -14.51 10.38
N TRP A 230 4.65 -13.97 9.23
CA TRP A 230 5.95 -14.13 8.61
C TRP A 230 6.60 -12.76 8.47
N GLY A 231 7.93 -12.73 8.41
CA GLY A 231 8.68 -11.51 8.21
C GLY A 231 10.06 -11.75 7.64
N ILE A 232 10.73 -10.66 7.31
CA ILE A 232 12.12 -10.63 6.87
C ILE A 232 12.89 -9.72 7.80
N THR A 233 14.01 -10.21 8.31
CA THR A 233 14.90 -9.45 9.20
C THR A 233 15.75 -8.43 8.42
N PHE A 234 16.45 -7.53 9.11
CA PHE A 234 17.43 -6.64 8.45
C PHE A 234 18.62 -7.38 7.83
N LYS A 235 18.89 -8.61 8.28
CA LYS A 235 19.87 -9.53 7.70
C LYS A 235 19.30 -10.38 6.54
N ASP A 236 18.14 -9.99 5.99
CA ASP A 236 17.45 -10.65 4.88
C ASP A 236 16.91 -12.07 5.14
N HIS A 237 17.09 -12.62 6.35
CA HIS A 237 16.56 -13.94 6.67
C HIS A 237 15.03 -13.93 6.82
N VAL A 238 14.40 -14.99 6.33
CA VAL A 238 12.97 -15.25 6.50
C VAL A 238 12.71 -15.88 7.86
N VAL A 239 11.78 -15.28 8.61
CA VAL A 239 11.38 -15.73 9.95
C VAL A 239 9.87 -15.88 10.07
N THR A 240 9.43 -16.77 10.95
CA THR A 240 8.03 -16.95 11.34
C THR A 240 7.87 -16.71 12.84
N TYR A 241 6.76 -16.07 13.24
CA TYR A 241 6.46 -15.86 14.65
C TYR A 241 5.71 -17.05 15.25
N LYS A 242 6.28 -17.64 16.30
CA LYS A 242 5.64 -18.72 17.05
C LYS A 242 4.86 -18.15 18.23
N HIS A 243 3.54 -18.21 18.14
CA HIS A 243 2.67 -17.66 19.20
C HIS A 243 2.65 -18.46 20.51
N ALA A 244 3.21 -19.68 20.53
CA ALA A 244 3.30 -20.49 21.75
C ALA A 244 4.42 -19.96 22.65
N THR A 245 5.61 -19.78 22.07
CA THR A 245 6.82 -19.30 22.71
C THR A 245 6.96 -17.77 22.70
N LYS A 246 6.16 -17.07 21.88
CA LYS A 246 6.28 -15.63 21.59
C LYS A 246 7.64 -15.24 21.01
N THR A 247 8.26 -16.15 20.27
CA THR A 247 9.57 -15.95 19.63
C THR A 247 9.45 -15.91 18.10
N TRP A 248 10.46 -15.36 17.46
CA TRP A 248 10.68 -15.48 16.02
C TRP A 248 11.66 -16.60 15.76
N GLU A 249 11.34 -17.45 14.79
CA GLU A 249 12.18 -18.56 14.38
C GLU A 249 12.55 -18.42 12.91
N MET A 250 13.82 -18.67 12.60
CA MET A 250 14.30 -18.74 11.23
C MET A 250 13.74 -20.00 10.55
N VAL A 251 13.26 -19.84 9.32
CA VAL A 251 12.60 -20.94 8.60
C VAL A 251 13.59 -21.69 7.70
N ASP A 252 14.44 -20.94 7.00
CA ASP A 252 15.47 -21.48 6.11
C ASP A 252 16.71 -20.58 6.23
N PRO A 253 17.82 -21.07 6.82
CA PRO A 253 19.01 -20.27 7.02
C PRO A 253 19.73 -19.92 5.71
N THR A 254 19.47 -20.67 4.64
CA THR A 254 20.10 -20.46 3.33
C THR A 254 19.36 -19.43 2.49
N LEU A 255 18.08 -19.20 2.78
CA LEU A 255 17.27 -18.24 2.04
C LEU A 255 17.44 -16.81 2.59
N THR A 256 17.87 -15.91 1.71
CA THR A 256 17.71 -14.47 1.89
C THR A 256 16.63 -13.94 0.95
N ALA A 257 15.80 -13.01 1.43
CA ALA A 257 14.65 -12.50 0.69
C ALA A 257 14.53 -10.97 0.75
N THR A 258 13.95 -10.38 -0.30
CA THR A 258 13.63 -8.95 -0.36
C THR A 258 12.16 -8.66 -0.06
N ASP A 259 11.26 -9.59 -0.34
CA ASP A 259 9.83 -9.47 -0.07
C ASP A 259 9.21 -10.83 0.30
N ILE A 260 8.10 -10.81 1.04
CA ILE A 260 7.38 -12.01 1.49
C ILE A 260 5.87 -11.75 1.51
N SER A 261 5.08 -12.72 1.05
CA SER A 261 3.62 -12.66 1.09
C SER A 261 3.00 -13.98 1.49
N VAL A 262 2.09 -13.92 2.45
CA VAL A 262 1.30 -15.06 2.92
C VAL A 262 -0.09 -14.99 2.30
N ALA A 263 -0.37 -15.95 1.41
CA ALA A 263 -1.65 -16.03 0.72
C ALA A 263 -2.77 -16.57 1.62
N ARG A 264 -4.03 -16.39 1.20
CA ARG A 264 -5.22 -16.78 1.97
C ARG A 264 -5.31 -18.27 2.28
N ASP A 265 -4.76 -19.09 1.39
CA ASP A 265 -4.67 -20.56 1.50
C ASP A 265 -3.40 -21.03 2.22
N PHE A 266 -2.71 -20.12 2.93
CA PHE A 266 -1.49 -20.37 3.69
C PHE A 266 -0.28 -20.75 2.84
N SER A 267 -0.38 -20.60 1.51
CA SER A 267 0.82 -20.64 0.69
C SER A 267 1.67 -19.40 0.98
N VAL A 268 2.96 -19.62 1.23
CA VAL A 268 3.93 -18.55 1.50
C VAL A 268 4.84 -18.42 0.30
N PHE A 269 4.99 -17.18 -0.17
CA PHE A 269 5.85 -16.83 -1.29
C PHE A 269 6.85 -15.78 -0.84
N ALA A 270 8.06 -15.85 -1.39
CA ALA A 270 9.09 -14.85 -1.16
C ALA A 270 9.80 -14.51 -2.46
N ILE A 271 10.41 -13.34 -2.52
CA ILE A 271 11.37 -12.96 -3.56
C ILE A 271 12.77 -13.21 -3.02
N ARG A 272 13.50 -14.16 -3.61
CA ARG A 272 14.88 -14.46 -3.23
C ARG A 272 15.77 -13.26 -3.58
N LYS A 273 16.65 -12.87 -2.65
CA LYS A 273 17.50 -11.68 -2.83
C LYS A 273 18.58 -11.84 -3.90
N THR A 274 19.13 -13.04 -4.06
CA THR A 274 20.28 -13.29 -4.95
C THR A 274 19.93 -13.17 -6.43
N ASP A 275 18.80 -13.73 -6.84
CA ASP A 275 18.38 -13.81 -8.25
C ASP A 275 17.06 -13.08 -8.52
N HIS A 276 16.43 -12.49 -7.50
CA HIS A 276 15.15 -11.80 -7.58
C HIS A 276 14.01 -12.68 -8.12
N THR A 277 14.10 -14.00 -7.96
CA THR A 277 13.06 -14.95 -8.38
C THR A 277 12.03 -15.20 -7.28
N ILE A 278 10.82 -15.61 -7.69
CA ILE A 278 9.76 -15.98 -6.76
C ILE A 278 9.92 -17.44 -6.34
N VAL A 279 10.03 -17.67 -5.04
CA VAL A 279 10.09 -18.98 -4.41
C VAL A 279 8.84 -19.25 -3.56
N LYS A 280 8.51 -20.52 -3.37
CA LYS A 280 7.37 -20.96 -2.55
C LYS A 280 7.84 -21.88 -1.43
N PHE A 281 7.30 -21.67 -0.23
CA PHE A 281 7.48 -22.58 0.90
C PHE A 281 6.62 -23.84 0.72
N ASP A 282 7.23 -25.02 0.84
CA ASP A 282 6.56 -26.33 0.74
C ASP A 282 6.17 -26.94 2.10
N GLY A 283 6.55 -26.29 3.20
CA GLY A 283 6.40 -26.80 4.57
C GLY A 283 7.72 -27.09 5.26
N GLN A 284 8.81 -27.26 4.49
CA GLN A 284 10.16 -27.49 5.00
C GLN A 284 11.15 -26.45 4.48
N LYS A 285 11.12 -26.16 3.18
CA LYS A 285 12.05 -25.24 2.53
C LYS A 285 11.39 -24.41 1.44
N PHE A 286 12.12 -23.41 0.95
CA PHE A 286 11.68 -22.65 -0.22
C PHE A 286 12.24 -23.25 -1.51
N SER A 287 11.35 -23.50 -2.46
CA SER A 287 11.70 -23.97 -3.80
C SER A 287 11.25 -23.00 -4.88
N ALA A 288 12.00 -22.95 -5.98
CA ALA A 288 11.59 -22.17 -7.15
C ALA A 288 10.26 -22.70 -7.70
N LEU A 289 9.42 -21.81 -8.23
CA LEU A 289 8.19 -22.22 -8.87
C LEU A 289 8.50 -22.97 -10.21
N PRO A 290 7.62 -23.90 -10.66
CA PRO A 290 7.92 -24.77 -11.81
C PRO A 290 7.40 -24.34 -13.22
N SER A 291 6.78 -23.16 -13.42
CA SER A 291 6.41 -22.67 -14.78
C SER A 291 6.76 -21.20 -15.12
N PRO A 292 7.33 -20.86 -16.30
CA PRO A 292 7.70 -19.49 -16.70
C PRO A 292 6.55 -18.47 -16.53
N PRO A 293 6.86 -17.16 -16.32
CA PRO A 293 8.09 -16.46 -16.72
C PRO A 293 9.10 -16.30 -15.58
N PHE A 294 10.15 -17.13 -15.55
CA PHE A 294 11.17 -17.10 -14.48
C PHE A 294 12.52 -16.52 -14.86
N HIS A 295 12.66 -15.99 -16.07
CA HIS A 295 13.82 -15.15 -16.41
C HIS A 295 13.62 -13.69 -15.98
N LYS A 296 12.45 -13.36 -15.43
CA LYS A 296 12.14 -12.04 -14.92
C LYS A 296 12.58 -11.93 -13.46
N GLN A 297 13.15 -10.77 -13.13
CA GLN A 297 13.47 -10.38 -11.76
C GLN A 297 12.31 -9.59 -11.17
N TYR A 298 12.05 -9.75 -9.88
CA TYR A 298 10.93 -9.12 -9.19
C TYR A 298 11.39 -8.30 -7.98
N VAL A 299 10.61 -7.27 -7.63
CA VAL A 299 10.91 -6.39 -6.48
C VAL A 299 9.86 -6.43 -5.38
N SER A 300 8.60 -6.69 -5.73
CA SER A 300 7.52 -6.87 -4.75
C SER A 300 6.52 -7.89 -5.23
N LEU A 301 5.85 -8.59 -4.30
CA LEU A 301 4.76 -9.49 -4.62
C LEU A 301 3.61 -9.40 -3.60
N CYS A 302 2.41 -9.70 -4.10
CA CYS A 302 1.24 -9.97 -3.28
C CYS A 302 0.58 -11.26 -3.74
N ALA A 303 0.33 -12.17 -2.78
CA ALA A 303 -0.40 -13.39 -3.03
C ALA A 303 -1.77 -13.34 -2.34
N SER A 304 -2.84 -13.48 -3.12
CA SER A 304 -4.19 -13.65 -2.55
C SER A 304 -4.51 -15.14 -2.33
N LYS A 305 -4.03 -16.03 -3.21
CA LYS A 305 -4.06 -17.50 -3.08
C LYS A 305 -2.95 -18.10 -3.95
N ASN A 306 -2.68 -19.40 -3.85
CA ASN A 306 -1.66 -20.11 -4.66
C ASN A 306 -1.83 -19.98 -6.19
N THR A 307 -3.03 -19.60 -6.66
CA THR A 307 -3.35 -19.38 -8.09
C THR A 307 -3.61 -17.90 -8.42
N HIS A 308 -3.26 -16.98 -7.53
CA HIS A 308 -3.39 -15.55 -7.75
C HIS A 308 -2.27 -14.81 -7.01
N ILE A 309 -1.15 -14.68 -7.72
CA ILE A 309 0.06 -14.03 -7.25
C ILE A 309 0.31 -12.88 -8.23
N LEU A 310 0.38 -11.67 -7.72
CA LEU A 310 0.82 -10.50 -8.47
C LEU A 310 2.24 -10.17 -8.04
N ALA A 311 3.09 -9.84 -8.99
CA ALA A 311 4.46 -9.43 -8.73
C ALA A 311 4.83 -8.24 -9.60
N ILE A 312 5.77 -7.42 -9.13
CA ILE A 312 6.28 -6.26 -9.86
C ILE A 312 7.60 -6.65 -10.49
N GLU A 313 7.66 -6.60 -11.81
CA GLU A 313 8.86 -6.84 -12.60
C GLU A 313 9.87 -5.71 -12.35
N ARG A 314 11.12 -6.07 -12.07
CA ARG A 314 12.16 -5.16 -11.59
C ARG A 314 12.55 -4.07 -12.59
N ASN A 315 12.63 -4.43 -13.87
CA ASN A 315 13.19 -3.59 -14.92
C ASN A 315 12.12 -2.68 -15.54
N SER A 316 10.90 -3.18 -15.72
CA SER A 316 9.78 -2.45 -16.31
C SER A 316 8.85 -1.80 -15.27
N GLY A 317 8.90 -2.24 -14.01
CA GLY A 317 7.91 -1.85 -12.99
C GLY A 317 6.50 -2.36 -13.28
N GLU A 318 6.34 -3.25 -14.26
CA GLU A 318 5.05 -3.80 -14.65
C GLU A 318 4.54 -4.78 -13.59
N VAL A 319 3.25 -4.66 -13.25
CA VAL A 319 2.59 -5.65 -12.39
C VAL A 319 2.18 -6.84 -13.25
N ILE A 320 2.72 -8.02 -12.93
CA ILE A 320 2.51 -9.27 -13.66
C ILE A 320 1.69 -10.23 -12.79
N ASN A 321 0.66 -10.85 -13.38
CA ASN A 321 -0.02 -11.97 -12.76
C ASN A 321 0.73 -13.27 -13.04
N ILE A 322 1.33 -13.84 -12.00
CA ILE A 322 2.00 -15.13 -12.05
C ILE A 322 0.92 -16.23 -12.04
N LYS A 323 0.30 -16.45 -13.21
CA LYS A 323 -0.70 -17.51 -13.40
C LYS A 323 0.00 -18.85 -13.34
N ARG A 324 -0.25 -19.60 -12.27
CA ARG A 324 0.09 -21.02 -12.24
C ARG A 324 -0.92 -21.78 -13.11
N LYS A 325 -0.49 -22.32 -14.25
CA LYS A 325 -1.27 -23.35 -14.94
C LYS A 325 -1.36 -24.53 -13.99
N THR A 326 -2.50 -24.70 -13.31
CA THR A 326 -2.84 -25.98 -12.71
C THR A 326 -2.89 -26.95 -13.88
N ARG A 327 -1.86 -27.79 -14.06
CA ARG A 327 -2.01 -28.98 -14.90
C ARG A 327 -3.21 -29.71 -14.31
N ARG A 328 -4.35 -29.67 -15.00
CA ARG A 328 -5.38 -30.68 -14.79
C ARG A 328 -4.72 -31.97 -15.25
N THR A 329 -4.15 -32.73 -14.33
CA THR A 329 -3.99 -34.15 -14.53
C THR A 329 -5.40 -34.70 -14.69
N CYS A 330 -5.82 -34.88 -15.93
CA CYS A 330 -6.91 -35.81 -16.21
C CYS A 330 -6.41 -37.17 -15.72
N MET A 331 -7.05 -37.71 -14.68
CA MET A 331 -6.95 -39.12 -14.34
C MET A 331 -7.89 -39.90 -15.23
#